data_AF-A0A4S1WJI2-F1
#
_entry.id   AF-A0A4S1WJI2-F1
#
_cell.length_a   1.000
_cell.length_b   1.000
_cell.length_c   1.000
_cell.angle_alpha   90.00
_cell.angle_beta   90.00
_cell.angle_gamma   90.00
#
_symmetry.space_group_name_H-M   'P 1'
#
loop_
_entity.id
_entity.type
_entity.pdbx_description
1 polymer ?
#
loop_
_entity_poly.entity_id
_entity_poly.type
_entity_poly.pdbx_seq_one_letter_code
_entity_poly.pdbx_strand_id
1 'polypeptide(L)'
;MSHDLRNRLGGLLALVLGVAMAWHEIWLPLEAARAHAPEVRYQTTIFAIVPLLIVFGLFLLIGGARWPYRDVARQTLTPAGWALMAVVAISAGLSWFWLSSTFTALGYQHG
;
A
#
# COMPACT_ATOMS: atom_id res chain seq x y z
N MET A 1 17.41 22.46 -0.53
CA MET A 1 16.77 21.44 0.32
C MET A 1 17.71 20.23 0.40
N SER A 2 17.97 19.67 1.59
CA SER A 2 18.88 18.52 1.71
C SER A 2 18.25 17.25 1.10
N HIS A 3 19.09 16.34 0.60
CA HIS A 3 18.65 15.05 0.04
C HIS A 3 17.86 14.22 1.07
N ASP A 4 18.26 14.28 2.34
CA ASP A 4 17.56 13.61 3.44
C ASP A 4 16.14 14.15 3.63
N LEU A 5 15.98 15.47 3.75
CA LEU A 5 14.67 16.11 3.91
C LEU A 5 13.75 15.82 2.72
N ARG A 6 14.31 15.77 1.50
CA ARG A 6 13.56 15.40 0.29
C ARG A 6 13.00 13.98 0.36
N ASN A 7 13.82 13.02 0.77
CA ASN A 7 13.38 11.64 0.90
C ASN A 7 12.29 11.52 1.98
N ARG A 8 12.46 12.19 3.13
CA ARG A 8 11.46 12.16 4.21
C ARG A 8 10.14 12.77 3.79
N LEU A 9 10.16 13.91 3.11
CA LEU A 9 8.94 14.54 2.57
C LEU A 9 8.28 13.68 1.50
N GLY A 10 9.06 13.05 0.62
CA GLY A 10 8.55 12.07 -0.34
C GLY A 10 7.89 10.87 0.34
N GLY A 11 8.51 10.37 1.43
CA GLY A 11 7.95 9.30 2.24
C GLY A 11 6.64 9.70 2.93
N LEU A 12 6.58 10.91 3.51
CA LEU A 12 5.38 11.46 4.11
C LEU A 12 4.25 11.59 3.07
N LEU A 13 4.56 12.12 1.89
CA LEU A 13 3.59 12.26 0.81
C LEU A 13 3.06 10.88 0.38
N ALA A 14 3.94 9.89 0.22
CA ALA A 14 3.54 8.53 -0.12
C ALA A 14 2.61 7.93 0.95
N LEU A 15 2.88 8.17 2.24
CA LEU A 15 2.00 7.71 3.33
C LEU A 15 0.63 8.37 3.29
N VAL A 16 0.58 9.70 3.12
CA VAL A 16 -0.69 10.42 3.02
C VAL A 16 -1.52 9.90 1.85
N LEU A 17 -0.89 9.70 0.69
CA LEU A 17 -1.57 9.12 -0.48
C LEU A 17 -2.03 7.68 -0.22
N GLY A 18 -1.18 6.84 0.38
CA GLY A 18 -1.52 5.47 0.72
C GLY A 18 -2.72 5.39 1.68
N VAL A 19 -2.76 6.23 2.71
CA VAL A 19 -3.89 6.31 3.65
C VAL A 19 -5.15 6.82 2.97
N ALA A 20 -5.06 7.88 2.16
CA ALA A 20 -6.22 8.41 1.43
C ALA A 20 -6.82 7.38 0.47
N MET A 21 -5.97 6.66 -0.26
CA MET A 21 -6.38 5.59 -1.16
C MET A 21 -6.98 4.40 -0.41
N ALA A 22 -6.37 3.97 0.70
CA ALA A 22 -6.91 2.91 1.55
C ALA A 22 -8.28 3.30 2.14
N TRP A 23 -8.44 4.55 2.56
CA TRP A 23 -9.72 5.06 3.03
C TRP A 23 -10.79 4.97 1.94
N HIS A 24 -10.47 5.47 0.74
CA HIS A 24 -11.45 5.52 -0.36
C HIS A 24 -11.81 4.14 -0.92
N GLU A 25 -10.84 3.27 -1.16
CA GLU A 25 -11.03 2.01 -1.89
C GLU A 25 -11.15 0.77 -1.01
N ILE A 26 -10.85 0.88 0.29
CA ILE A 26 -10.95 -0.25 1.23
C ILE A 26 -11.97 0.07 2.33
N TRP A 27 -11.84 1.22 2.99
CA TRP A 27 -12.70 1.55 4.13
C TRP A 27 -14.15 1.88 3.71
N LEU A 28 -14.36 2.78 2.74
CA LEU A 28 -15.71 3.13 2.29
C LEU A 28 -16.49 1.93 1.72
N PRO A 29 -15.91 1.07 0.85
CA PRO A 29 -16.59 -0.13 0.37
C PRO A 29 -16.93 -1.10 1.50
N LEU A 30 -16.06 -1.23 2.51
CA LEU A 30 -16.32 -2.04 3.69
C LEU A 30 -17.47 -1.50 4.53
N GLU A 31 -17.57 -0.19 4.69
CA GLU A 31 -18.68 0.45 5.40
C GLU A 31 -20.00 0.27 4.64
N ALA A 32 -19.99 0.46 3.31
CA ALA A 32 -21.16 0.19 2.47
C ALA A 32 -21.61 -1.28 2.55
N ALA A 33 -20.67 -2.23 2.54
CA ALA A 33 -20.97 -3.65 2.70
C ALA A 33 -21.60 -3.96 4.06
N ARG A 34 -21.06 -3.36 5.13
CA ARG A 34 -21.63 -3.50 6.49
C ARG A 34 -23.02 -2.90 6.59
N ALA A 35 -23.30 -1.83 5.84
CA ALA A 35 -24.64 -1.23 5.71
C ALA A 35 -25.58 -2.02 4.76
N HIS A 36 -25.15 -3.18 4.25
CA HIS A 36 -25.92 -4.06 3.36
C HIS A 36 -26.32 -3.35 2.06
N ALA A 37 -25.42 -2.50 1.53
CA ALA A 37 -25.62 -1.90 0.21
C ALA A 37 -25.78 -3.00 -0.86
N PRO A 38 -26.65 -2.81 -1.86
CA PRO A 38 -26.92 -3.83 -2.87
C PRO A 38 -25.68 -4.20 -3.70
N GLU A 39 -24.76 -3.24 -3.89
CA GLU A 39 -23.53 -3.43 -4.64
C GLU A 39 -22.36 -2.72 -3.94
N VAL A 40 -21.18 -3.33 -4.00
CA VAL A 40 -19.93 -2.80 -3.44
C VAL A 40 -18.86 -2.86 -4.52
N ARG A 41 -18.27 -1.70 -4.83
CA ARG A 41 -17.26 -1.57 -5.89
C ARG A 41 -15.95 -1.08 -5.30
N TYR A 42 -14.86 -1.69 -5.73
CA TYR A 42 -13.49 -1.30 -5.37
C TYR A 42 -12.53 -1.73 -6.48
N GLN A 43 -11.37 -1.08 -6.57
CA GLN A 43 -10.35 -1.43 -7.56
C GLN A 43 -9.33 -2.41 -6.98
N THR A 44 -9.16 -3.58 -7.60
CA THR A 44 -8.19 -4.61 -7.15
C THR A 44 -6.73 -4.14 -7.23
N THR A 45 -6.42 -3.18 -8.11
CA THR A 45 -5.08 -2.59 -8.19
C THR A 45 -4.67 -1.90 -6.87
N ILE A 46 -5.63 -1.50 -6.04
CA ILE A 46 -5.34 -0.83 -4.77
C ILE A 46 -4.53 -1.70 -3.80
N PHE A 47 -4.72 -3.02 -3.84
CA PHE A 47 -3.98 -3.95 -2.99
C PHE A 47 -2.50 -4.03 -3.32
N ALA A 48 -2.08 -3.59 -4.52
CA ALA A 48 -0.67 -3.41 -4.82
C ALA A 48 -0.19 -2.00 -4.46
N ILE A 49 -0.95 -0.98 -4.85
CA ILE A 49 -0.55 0.43 -4.71
C ILE A 49 -0.45 0.86 -3.24
N VAL A 50 -1.45 0.55 -2.41
CA VAL A 50 -1.48 0.98 -1.01
C VAL A 50 -0.32 0.37 -0.23
N PRO A 51 -0.09 -0.96 -0.23
CA PRO A 51 1.07 -1.53 0.45
C PRO A 51 2.41 -0.96 -0.05
N LEU A 52 2.55 -0.75 -1.36
CA LEU A 52 3.73 -0.13 -1.93
C LEU A 52 3.97 1.28 -1.36
N LEU A 53 2.94 2.13 -1.35
CA LEU A 53 3.00 3.50 -0.82
C LEU A 53 3.29 3.52 0.68
N ILE A 54 2.68 2.63 1.46
CA ILE A 54 2.88 2.58 2.90
C ILE A 54 4.28 2.07 3.25
N VAL A 55 4.72 0.96 2.64
CA VAL A 55 6.03 0.36 2.95
C VAL A 55 7.18 1.28 2.54
N PHE A 56 7.18 1.80 1.31
CA PHE A 56 8.20 2.75 0.90
C PHE A 56 8.05 4.11 1.56
N GLY A 57 6.83 4.54 1.85
CA GLY A 57 6.56 5.77 2.58
C GLY A 57 7.20 5.75 3.97
N LEU A 58 6.99 4.67 4.74
CA LEU A 58 7.63 4.46 6.04
C LEU A 58 9.15 4.36 5.90
N PHE A 59 9.64 3.58 4.94
CA PHE A 59 11.08 3.41 4.70
C PHE A 59 11.77 4.75 4.44
N LEU A 60 11.22 5.58 3.55
CA LEU A 60 11.78 6.89 3.21
C LEU A 60 11.60 7.92 4.34
N LEU A 61 10.45 7.89 5.04
CA LEU A 61 10.20 8.81 6.15
C LEU A 61 11.14 8.56 7.33
N ILE A 62 11.39 7.30 7.68
CA ILE A 62 12.21 6.91 8.84
C ILE A 62 13.70 6.91 8.45
N GLY A 63 14.04 6.20 7.37
CA GLY A 63 15.42 5.98 6.92
C GLY A 63 16.05 7.18 6.20
N GLY A 64 15.24 8.08 5.62
CA GLY A 64 15.73 9.25 4.92
C GLY A 64 16.69 8.92 3.78
N ALA A 65 17.91 9.49 3.80
CA ALA A 65 18.97 9.18 2.84
C ALA A 65 19.94 8.07 3.30
N ARG A 66 19.70 7.46 4.46
CA ARG A 66 20.66 6.55 5.12
C ARG A 66 20.82 5.22 4.39
N TRP A 67 19.76 4.70 3.77
CA TRP A 67 19.72 3.34 3.21
C TRP A 67 19.36 3.33 1.72
N PRO A 68 20.24 2.82 0.84
CA PRO A 68 19.94 2.70 -0.58
C PRO A 68 19.05 1.49 -0.86
N TYR A 69 17.86 1.71 -1.40
CA TYR A 69 16.94 0.65 -1.84
C TYR A 69 17.12 0.27 -3.33
N ARG A 70 17.79 1.12 -4.11
CA ARG A 70 18.04 0.92 -5.55
C ARG A 70 19.50 1.24 -5.88
N ASP A 71 20.13 0.38 -6.67
CA ASP A 71 21.37 0.67 -7.37
C ASP A 71 21.03 1.45 -8.64
N VAL A 72 21.38 2.73 -8.68
CA VAL A 72 21.06 3.60 -9.82
C VAL A 72 21.90 3.25 -11.05
N ALA A 73 23.15 2.81 -10.86
CA ALA A 73 24.05 2.50 -11.96
C ALA A 73 23.64 1.20 -12.67
N ARG A 74 23.20 0.21 -11.90
CA ARG A 74 22.76 -1.09 -12.44
C ARG A 74 21.27 -1.15 -12.75
N GLN A 75 20.50 -0.12 -12.38
CA GLN A 75 19.04 -0.07 -12.47
C GLN A 75 18.34 -1.25 -11.76
N THR A 76 18.97 -1.81 -10.73
CA THR A 76 18.47 -2.96 -9.97
C THR A 76 18.13 -2.59 -8.53
N LEU A 77 17.31 -3.41 -7.89
CA LEU A 77 17.06 -3.30 -6.45
C LEU A 77 18.27 -3.82 -5.67
N THR A 78 18.58 -3.16 -4.55
CA THR A 78 19.52 -3.70 -3.57
C THR A 78 18.87 -4.85 -2.79
N PRO A 79 19.61 -5.63 -1.99
CA PRO A 79 18.99 -6.61 -1.10
C PRO A 79 17.92 -6.00 -0.18
N ALA A 80 18.13 -4.77 0.30
CA ALA A 80 17.12 -4.02 1.05
C ALA A 80 15.89 -3.69 0.18
N GLY A 81 16.09 -3.27 -1.08
CA GLY A 81 15.00 -3.05 -2.03
C GLY A 81 14.17 -4.31 -2.29
N TRP A 82 14.82 -5.47 -2.44
CA TRP A 82 14.13 -6.76 -2.57
C TRP A 82 13.37 -7.15 -1.31
N ALA A 83 13.95 -6.91 -0.12
CA ALA A 83 13.25 -7.15 1.13
C ALA A 83 11.98 -6.27 1.25
N LEU A 84 12.05 -5.00 0.85
CA LEU A 84 10.87 -4.13 0.80
C LEU A 84 9.81 -4.66 -0.17
N MET A 85 10.21 -5.19 -1.34
CA MET A 85 9.30 -5.83 -2.29
C MET A 85 8.65 -7.10 -1.74
N ALA A 86 9.38 -7.92 -1.00
CA ALA A 86 8.79 -9.05 -0.31
C ALA A 86 7.72 -8.61 0.70
N VAL A 87 8.00 -7.57 1.50
CA VAL A 87 7.02 -7.00 2.44
C VAL A 87 5.78 -6.48 1.71
N VAL A 88 5.97 -5.72 0.62
CA VAL A 88 4.85 -5.22 -0.20
C VAL A 88 4.00 -6.37 -0.73
N ALA A 89 4.61 -7.41 -1.31
CA ALA A 89 3.90 -8.55 -1.86
C ALA A 89 3.10 -9.31 -0.80
N ILE A 90 3.70 -9.54 0.38
CA ILE A 90 3.02 -10.20 1.50
C ILE A 90 1.85 -9.36 2.00
N SER A 91 2.05 -8.05 2.21
CA SER A 91 0.99 -7.14 2.64
C SER A 91 -0.15 -7.03 1.62
N ALA A 92 0.17 -7.04 0.32
CA ALA A 92 -0.81 -7.07 -0.76
C ALA A 92 -1.68 -8.34 -0.71
N GLY A 93 -1.03 -9.52 -0.62
CA GLY A 93 -1.75 -10.80 -0.53
C GLY A 93 -2.62 -10.89 0.72
N LEU A 94 -2.11 -10.48 1.88
CA LEU A 94 -2.85 -10.53 3.14
C LEU A 94 -4.04 -9.56 3.16
N SER A 95 -3.86 -8.33 2.69
CA SER A 95 -4.94 -7.34 2.65
C SER A 95 -6.05 -7.73 1.67
N TRP A 96 -5.69 -8.26 0.50
CA TRP A 96 -6.67 -8.78 -0.45
C TRP A 96 -7.43 -9.98 0.13
N PHE A 97 -6.72 -10.96 0.69
CA PHE A 97 -7.33 -12.14 1.30
C PHE A 97 -8.29 -11.76 2.43
N TRP A 98 -7.88 -10.82 3.29
CA TRP A 98 -8.71 -10.33 4.38
C TRP A 98 -9.99 -9.63 3.89
N LEU A 99 -9.90 -8.71 2.93
CA LEU A 99 -11.07 -7.98 2.45
C LEU A 99 -12.02 -8.91 1.68
N SER A 100 -11.46 -9.77 0.81
CA SER A 100 -12.22 -10.78 0.07
C SER A 100 -13.01 -11.69 1.02
N SER A 101 -12.33 -12.24 2.03
CA SER A 101 -12.96 -13.08 3.06
C SER A 101 -14.04 -12.34 3.84
N THR A 102 -13.81 -11.05 4.13
CA THR A 102 -14.79 -10.20 4.83
C THR A 102 -16.04 -9.98 3.98
N PHE A 103 -15.89 -9.70 2.69
CA PHE A 103 -17.03 -9.54 1.78
C PHE A 103 -17.80 -10.84 1.57
N THR A 104 -17.12 -11.98 1.44
CA THR A 104 -17.76 -13.29 1.38
C THR A 104 -18.56 -13.59 2.65
N ALA A 105 -18.02 -13.26 3.83
CA ALA A 105 -18.74 -13.42 5.10
C ALA A 105 -19.99 -12.51 5.21
N LEU A 106 -19.99 -11.37 4.50
CA LEU A 106 -21.12 -10.46 4.40
C LEU A 106 -22.12 -10.83 3.29
N GLY A 107 -21.91 -11.94 2.58
CA GLY A 107 -22.81 -12.43 1.53
C GLY A 107 -22.52 -11.89 0.12
N TYR A 108 -21.44 -11.13 -0.06
CA TYR A 108 -21.04 -10.64 -1.38
C TYR A 108 -20.16 -11.68 -2.09
N GLN A 109 -20.52 -12.00 -3.34
CA GLN A 109 -19.68 -12.82 -4.23
C GLN A 109 -18.94 -11.92 -5.22
N HIS A 110 -17.73 -12.32 -5.59
CA HIS A 110 -16.97 -11.62 -6.63
C HIS A 110 -17.68 -11.88 -7.96
N GLY A 111 -18.35 -10.85 -8.50
CA GLY A 111 -18.93 -10.88 -9.84
C GLY A 111 -17.88 -10.79 -10.94
#